data_AF-A0A519GR28-F1
#
_entry.id   AF-A0A519GR28-F1
#
_cell.length_a   1.000
_cell.length_b   1.000
_cell.length_c   1.000
_cell.angle_alpha   90.00
_cell.angle_beta   90.00
_cell.angle_gamma   90.00
#
_symmetry.space_group_name_H-M   'P 1'
#
loop_
_entity.id
_entity.type
_entity.pdbx_description
1 polymer ?
#
loop_
_entity_poly.entity_id
_entity_poly.type
_entity_poly.pdbx_seq_one_letter_code
_entity_poly.pdbx_strand_id
1 'polypeptide(L)'
;MNQTKTVLEQVSALADGQLQGDEFAAVVGQLAVESELRAAWQTYHLVGDVLRSGGHAPCSDSNVFLSRMQRRLAAEPVLALVPTPVEAVGAPIAPIAPAVVEAANEPVFRWKLVAGAASLAAAAAIGWTWIGGGSAAPAGAQLAQQQAPA
;
A
#
# COMPACT_ATOMS: atom_id res chain seq x y z
N MET A 1 7.82 15.00 15.78
CA MET A 1 8.92 14.28 15.11
C MET A 1 8.75 14.54 13.61
N ASN A 2 9.55 15.44 13.02
CA ASN A 2 9.41 15.75 11.60
C ASN A 2 10.15 14.69 10.79
N GLN A 3 9.41 13.82 10.11
CA GLN A 3 9.97 12.87 9.15
C GLN A 3 10.26 13.61 7.86
N THR A 4 11.54 13.77 7.52
CA THR A 4 11.97 14.22 6.19
C THR A 4 11.62 13.12 5.20
N LYS A 5 10.51 13.27 4.47
CA LYS A 5 10.15 12.34 3.39
C LYS A 5 11.11 12.52 2.22
N THR A 6 11.49 11.42 1.59
CA THR A 6 12.22 11.46 0.31
C THR A 6 11.30 11.95 -0.81
N VAL A 7 11.86 12.46 -1.91
CA VAL A 7 11.06 12.95 -3.05
C VAL A 7 10.15 11.84 -3.60
N LEU A 8 10.64 10.61 -3.75
CA LEU A 8 9.81 9.49 -4.22
C LEU A 8 8.68 9.12 -3.24
N GLU A 9 8.93 9.21 -1.93
CA GLU A 9 7.87 9.04 -0.93
C GLU A 9 6.80 10.13 -1.03
N GLN A 10 7.20 11.37 -1.33
CA GLN A 10 6.24 12.46 -1.59
C GLN A 10 5.44 12.20 -2.87
N VAL A 11 6.06 11.69 -3.93
CA VAL A 11 5.36 11.26 -5.15
C VAL A 11 4.38 10.13 -4.85
N SER A 12 4.76 9.13 -4.04
CA SER A 12 3.84 8.07 -3.60
C SER A 12 2.69 8.63 -2.77
N ALA A 13 2.98 9.49 -1.80
CA ALA A 13 1.97 10.12 -0.96
C ALA A 13 0.99 10.97 -1.79
N LEU A 14 1.49 11.64 -2.83
CA LEU A 14 0.65 12.36 -3.78
C LEU A 14 -0.26 11.36 -4.53
N ALA A 15 0.23 10.16 -4.90
CA ALA A 15 -0.49 9.16 -5.69
C ALA A 15 -1.63 8.54 -4.88
N ASP A 16 -1.42 8.43 -3.58
CA ASP A 16 -2.40 7.97 -2.59
C ASP A 16 -3.34 9.09 -2.10
N GLY A 17 -3.21 10.33 -2.60
CA GLY A 17 -4.04 11.47 -2.22
C GLY A 17 -3.78 11.99 -0.79
N GLN A 18 -2.61 11.71 -0.22
CA GLN A 18 -2.24 12.04 1.16
C GLN A 18 -1.57 13.41 1.32
N LEU A 19 -1.24 14.11 0.22
CA LEU A 19 -0.67 15.46 0.27
C LEU A 19 -1.76 16.53 0.27
N GLN A 20 -1.51 17.60 1.04
CA GLN A 20 -2.43 18.74 1.16
C GLN A 20 -1.63 20.06 1.22
N GLY A 21 -2.30 21.17 0.92
CA GLY A 21 -1.74 22.52 1.04
C GLY A 21 -0.44 22.73 0.27
N ASP A 22 0.55 23.34 0.93
CA ASP A 22 1.83 23.72 0.31
C ASP A 22 2.66 22.50 -0.13
N GLU A 23 2.59 21.39 0.60
CA GLU A 23 3.31 20.15 0.24
C GLU A 23 2.77 19.60 -1.09
N PHE A 24 1.45 19.62 -1.28
CA PHE A 24 0.81 19.25 -2.55
C PHE A 24 1.27 20.16 -3.70
N ALA A 25 1.21 21.48 -3.50
CA ALA A 25 1.60 22.44 -4.54
C ALA A 25 3.08 22.30 -4.94
N ALA A 26 3.97 22.09 -3.96
CA ALA A 26 5.39 21.92 -4.20
C ALA A 26 5.69 20.65 -5.03
N VAL A 27 5.09 19.52 -4.67
CA VAL A 27 5.33 18.24 -5.36
C VAL A 27 4.73 18.25 -6.76
N VAL A 28 3.54 18.84 -6.94
CA VAL A 28 2.94 19.03 -8.27
C VAL A 28 3.82 19.94 -9.15
N GLY A 29 4.40 21.00 -8.58
CA GLY A 29 5.35 21.87 -9.28
C GLY A 29 6.61 21.12 -9.74
N GLN A 30 7.17 20.26 -8.90
CA GLN A 30 8.32 19.41 -9.27
C GLN A 30 7.94 18.42 -10.38
N LEU A 31 6.77 17.76 -10.27
CA LEU A 31 6.24 16.88 -11.32
C LEU A 31 6.01 17.62 -12.64
N ALA A 32 5.75 18.93 -12.66
CA ALA A 32 5.60 19.69 -13.89
C ALA A 32 6.93 19.87 -14.65
N VAL A 33 8.06 19.85 -13.95
CA VAL A 33 9.39 20.07 -14.54
C VAL A 33 10.11 18.75 -14.78
N GLU A 34 10.13 17.87 -13.78
CA GLU A 34 10.96 16.67 -13.77
C GLU A 34 10.27 15.47 -14.43
N SER A 35 10.80 15.04 -15.58
CA SER A 35 10.24 13.88 -16.31
C SER A 35 10.40 12.56 -15.56
N GLU A 36 11.47 12.40 -14.78
CA GLU A 36 11.71 11.18 -14.00
C GLU A 36 10.65 11.01 -12.90
N LEU A 37 10.28 12.09 -12.21
CA LEU A 37 9.22 12.06 -11.20
C LEU A 37 7.85 11.76 -11.82
N ARG A 38 7.57 12.30 -13.02
CA ARG A 38 6.35 11.92 -13.77
C ARG A 38 6.34 10.45 -14.17
N ALA A 39 7.48 9.89 -14.56
CA ALA A 39 7.58 8.48 -14.91
C ALA A 39 7.35 7.60 -13.66
N ALA A 40 7.91 7.98 -12.50
CA ALA A 40 7.67 7.30 -11.23
C ALA A 40 6.18 7.35 -10.84
N TRP A 41 5.57 8.53 -10.91
CA TRP A 41 4.13 8.73 -10.70
C TRP A 41 3.25 7.81 -11.56
N GLN A 42 3.51 7.77 -12.87
CA GLN A 42 2.79 6.91 -13.81
C GLN A 42 2.99 5.43 -13.47
N THR A 43 4.20 5.04 -13.07
CA THR A 43 4.51 3.66 -12.68
C THR A 43 3.73 3.24 -11.44
N TYR A 44 3.61 4.12 -10.43
CA TYR A 44 2.83 3.83 -9.22
C TYR A 44 1.35 3.61 -9.52
N HIS A 45 0.76 4.44 -10.38
CA HIS A 45 -0.62 4.21 -10.84
C HIS A 45 -0.76 2.92 -11.65
N LEU A 46 0.19 2.62 -12.54
CA LEU A 46 0.18 1.38 -13.31
C LEU A 46 0.21 0.13 -12.43
N VAL A 47 1.09 0.11 -11.41
CA VAL A 47 1.16 -0.98 -10.43
C VAL A 47 -0.20 -1.13 -9.73
N GLY A 48 -0.77 -0.02 -9.25
CA GLY A 48 -2.10 -0.05 -8.62
C GLY A 48 -3.19 -0.58 -9.53
N ASP A 49 -3.19 -0.17 -10.80
CA ASP A 49 -4.18 -0.59 -11.78
C ASP A 49 -4.07 -2.08 -12.11
N VAL A 50 -2.86 -2.61 -12.29
CA VAL A 50 -2.62 -4.05 -12.50
C VAL A 50 -3.11 -4.86 -11.31
N LEU A 51 -2.84 -4.41 -10.09
CA LEU A 51 -3.29 -5.10 -8.87
C LEU A 51 -4.82 -5.13 -8.73
N ARG A 52 -5.52 -4.06 -9.11
CA ARG A 52 -6.99 -3.96 -9.01
C ARG A 52 -7.72 -4.67 -10.14
N SER A 53 -7.23 -4.55 -11.38
CA SER A 53 -7.91 -5.05 -12.57
C SER A 53 -7.47 -6.47 -12.99
N GLY A 54 -6.39 -6.99 -12.41
CA GLY A 54 -5.87 -8.32 -12.71
C GLY A 54 -5.21 -8.44 -14.10
N GLY A 55 -5.10 -7.34 -14.86
CA GLY A 55 -4.44 -7.33 -16.16
C GLY A 55 -4.33 -5.92 -16.74
N HIS A 56 -3.29 -5.68 -17.53
CA HIS A 56 -3.11 -4.39 -18.21
C HIS A 56 -3.69 -4.47 -19.63
N ALA A 57 -4.72 -3.67 -19.91
CA ALA A 57 -5.10 -3.42 -21.31
C ALA A 57 -3.98 -2.58 -21.97
N PRO A 58 -3.52 -2.93 -23.17
CA PRO A 58 -2.47 -2.17 -23.84
C PRO A 58 -2.91 -0.73 -24.01
N CYS A 59 -2.22 0.17 -23.31
CA CYS A 59 -2.46 1.60 -23.43
C CYS A 59 -1.96 2.07 -24.80
N SER A 60 -2.79 2.81 -25.54
CA SER A 60 -2.30 3.62 -26.66
C SER A 60 -1.27 4.63 -26.13
N ASP A 61 -0.31 5.03 -26.95
CA ASP A 61 0.79 5.94 -26.56
C ASP A 61 0.29 7.10 -25.67
N SER A 62 0.55 7.00 -24.37
CA SER A 62 -0.03 7.87 -23.34
C SER A 62 0.35 9.32 -23.57
N ASN A 63 1.56 9.57 -24.09
CA ASN A 63 2.01 10.90 -24.44
C ASN A 63 1.20 11.53 -25.57
N VAL A 64 0.80 10.75 -26.57
CA VAL A 64 -0.04 11.23 -27.67
C VAL A 64 -1.43 11.60 -27.17
N PHE A 65 -2.00 10.76 -26.31
CA PHE A 65 -3.29 11.06 -25.67
C PHE A 65 -3.21 12.34 -24.83
N LEU A 66 -2.24 12.44 -23.92
CA LEU A 66 -2.05 13.61 -23.06
C LEU A 66 -1.80 14.88 -23.86
N SER A 67 -0.99 14.82 -24.92
CA SER A 67 -0.74 15.98 -25.79
C SER A 67 -2.03 16.49 -26.46
N ARG A 68 -2.90 15.58 -26.90
CA ARG A 68 -4.20 15.93 -27.48
C ARG A 68 -5.15 16.48 -26.43
N MET A 69 -5.18 15.86 -25.25
CA MET A 69 -5.99 16.32 -24.11
C MET A 69 -5.60 17.73 -23.69
N GLN A 70 -4.31 17.98 -23.45
CA GLN A 70 -3.78 19.29 -23.07
C GLN A 70 -4.12 20.38 -24.09
N ARG A 71 -3.99 20.06 -25.39
CA ARG A 71 -4.34 21.00 -26.46
C ARG A 71 -5.83 21.35 -26.46
N ARG A 72 -6.70 20.37 -26.20
CA ARG A 72 -8.15 20.60 -26.11
C ARG A 72 -8.50 21.41 -24.86
N LEU A 73 -7.93 21.07 -23.70
CA LEU A 73 -8.08 21.81 -22.46
C LEU A 73 -7.65 23.28 -22.60
N ALA A 74 -6.51 23.53 -23.26
CA ALA A 74 -6.04 24.90 -23.50
C ALA A 74 -6.94 25.70 -24.47
N ALA A 75 -7.72 25.01 -25.30
CA ALA A 75 -8.68 25.63 -26.21
C ALA A 75 -10.08 25.83 -25.58
N GLU A 76 -10.31 25.28 -24.38
CA GLU A 76 -11.57 25.51 -23.67
C GLU A 76 -11.61 26.97 -23.19
N PRO A 77 -12.74 27.68 -23.40
CA PRO A 77 -12.89 29.01 -22.87
C PRO A 77 -12.81 28.91 -21.35
N VAL A 78 -11.89 29.67 -20.74
CA VAL A 78 -11.90 29.90 -19.30
C VAL A 78 -13.20 30.64 -19.01
N LEU A 79 -14.26 29.88 -18.71
CA LEU A 79 -15.42 30.41 -18.02
C LEU A 79 -14.85 30.98 -16.74
N ALA A 80 -14.68 32.31 -16.73
CA ALA A 80 -14.41 33.03 -15.51
C ALA A 80 -15.47 32.51 -14.54
N LEU A 81 -15.03 31.79 -13.51
CA LEU A 81 -15.83 31.51 -12.35
C LEU A 81 -16.09 32.89 -11.76
N VAL A 82 -17.09 33.59 -12.30
CA VAL A 82 -17.70 34.72 -11.62
C VAL A 82 -18.08 34.09 -10.29
N PRO A 83 -17.58 34.57 -9.16
CA PRO A 83 -18.11 34.16 -7.87
C PRO A 83 -19.54 34.68 -7.85
N THR A 84 -20.46 33.94 -8.46
CA THR A 84 -21.87 34.06 -8.17
C THR A 84 -21.94 33.85 -6.67
N PRO A 85 -22.43 34.84 -5.90
CA PRO A 85 -22.68 34.64 -4.49
C PRO A 85 -23.57 33.42 -4.43
N VAL A 86 -23.02 32.29 -3.96
CA VAL A 86 -23.83 31.15 -3.62
C VAL A 86 -24.56 31.64 -2.38
N GLU A 87 -25.75 32.19 -2.59
CA GLU A 87 -26.68 32.44 -1.50
C GLU A 87 -26.83 31.09 -0.83
N ALA A 88 -26.24 30.97 0.36
CA ALA A 88 -26.21 29.74 1.11
C ALA A 88 -27.64 29.44 1.54
N VAL A 89 -28.42 28.85 0.64
CA VAL A 89 -29.60 28.08 1.02
C VAL A 89 -29.03 27.03 1.96
N GLY A 90 -29.32 27.21 3.25
CA GLY A 90 -28.84 26.38 4.36
C GLY A 90 -29.40 24.97 4.28
N ALA A 91 -29.09 24.25 3.21
CA ALA A 91 -29.17 22.81 3.18
C ALA A 91 -28.07 22.30 4.13
N PRO A 92 -28.42 21.45 5.11
CA PRO A 92 -27.42 20.87 5.98
C PRO A 92 -26.39 20.15 5.11
N ILE A 93 -25.14 20.62 5.18
CA ILE A 93 -23.99 19.94 4.58
C ILE A 93 -23.92 18.59 5.30
N ALA A 94 -24.41 17.53 4.65
CA ALA A 94 -24.20 16.19 5.13
C ALA A 94 -22.68 15.98 5.23
N PRO A 95 -22.15 15.50 6.36
CA PRO A 95 -20.74 15.20 6.46
C PRO A 95 -20.38 14.25 5.31
N ILE A 96 -19.43 14.65 4.48
CA ILE A 96 -18.81 13.75 3.50
C ILE A 96 -18.18 12.65 4.36
N ALA A 97 -18.86 11.51 4.45
CA ALA A 97 -18.28 10.36 5.10
C ALA A 97 -16.95 10.08 4.40
N PRO A 98 -15.85 9.88 5.15
CA PRO A 98 -14.60 9.49 4.52
C PRO A 98 -14.90 8.29 3.63
N ALA A 99 -14.59 8.42 2.34
CA ALA A 99 -14.66 7.28 1.43
C ALA A 99 -13.85 6.17 2.11
N VAL A 100 -14.51 5.08 2.48
CA VAL A 100 -13.81 3.90 2.98
C VAL A 100 -13.02 3.40 1.78
N VAL A 101 -11.75 3.81 1.71
CA VAL A 101 -10.83 3.31 0.71
C VAL A 101 -10.57 1.88 1.09
N GLU A 102 -11.31 0.97 0.47
CA GLU A 102 -11.08 -0.46 0.60
C GLU A 102 -9.62 -0.72 0.23
N ALA A 103 -8.85 -1.24 1.19
CA ALA A 103 -7.44 -1.51 0.98
C ALA A 103 -7.30 -2.47 -0.21
N ALA A 104 -6.32 -2.24 -1.08
CA ALA A 104 -6.11 -3.04 -2.30
C ALA A 104 -5.96 -4.56 -2.06
N ASN A 105 -5.81 -4.96 -0.80
CA ASN A 105 -5.57 -6.31 -0.33
C ASN A 105 -6.85 -7.00 0.18
N GLU A 106 -7.95 -6.27 0.34
CA GLU A 106 -9.18 -6.75 0.99
C GLU A 106 -9.82 -7.98 0.29
N PRO A 107 -9.82 -8.14 -1.05
CA PRO A 107 -10.43 -9.30 -1.66
C PRO A 107 -9.52 -10.55 -1.71
N VAL A 108 -8.28 -10.52 -1.18
CA VAL A 108 -7.35 -11.66 -1.33
C VAL A 108 -7.54 -12.71 -0.24
N PHE A 109 -8.70 -13.37 -0.25
CA PHE A 109 -9.06 -14.54 0.58
C PHE A 109 -8.04 -15.69 0.57
N ARG A 110 -7.10 -15.71 -0.38
CA ARG A 110 -6.07 -16.76 -0.52
C ARG A 110 -5.01 -16.71 0.59
N TRP A 111 -4.70 -15.53 1.13
CA TRP A 111 -3.65 -15.40 2.16
C TRP A 111 -4.16 -15.80 3.55
N LYS A 112 -5.47 -15.63 3.80
CA LYS A 112 -6.12 -16.10 5.04
C LYS A 112 -6.16 -17.64 5.13
N LEU A 113 -6.29 -18.35 4.01
CA LEU A 113 -6.21 -19.82 3.98
C LEU A 113 -4.79 -20.34 4.29
N VAL A 114 -3.75 -19.64 3.82
CA VAL A 114 -2.34 -20.01 4.12
C VAL A 114 -2.04 -19.84 5.61
N ALA A 115 -2.51 -18.75 6.22
CA ALA A 115 -2.39 -18.57 7.67
C ALA A 115 -3.10 -19.68 8.46
N GLY A 116 -4.31 -20.08 8.04
CA GLY A 116 -5.04 -21.19 8.67
C GLY A 116 -4.33 -22.55 8.54
N ALA A 117 -3.76 -22.85 7.37
CA ALA A 117 -2.99 -24.08 7.15
C ALA A 117 -1.73 -24.14 8.02
N ALA A 118 -1.02 -23.01 8.17
CA ALA A 118 0.18 -22.93 9.02
C ALA A 118 -0.15 -23.15 10.51
N SER A 119 -1.26 -22.60 11.01
CA SER A 119 -1.70 -22.83 12.40
C SER A 119 -2.03 -24.30 12.70
N LEU A 120 -2.68 -24.99 11.75
CA LEU A 120 -2.97 -26.43 11.85
C LEU A 120 -1.70 -27.29 11.88
N ALA A 121 -0.70 -26.96 11.05
CA ALA A 121 0.59 -27.64 11.04
C ALA A 121 1.37 -27.45 12.35
N ALA A 122 1.36 -26.23 12.90
CA ALA A 122 2.00 -25.93 14.19
C ALA A 122 1.35 -26.69 15.36
N ALA A 123 0.00 -26.71 15.42
CA ALA A 123 -0.72 -27.47 16.43
C ALA A 123 -0.45 -28.98 16.32
N ALA A 124 -0.35 -29.52 15.10
CA ALA A 124 0.01 -30.92 14.87
C ALA A 124 1.44 -31.24 15.32
N ALA A 125 2.41 -30.36 15.06
CA ALA A 125 3.79 -30.53 15.50
C ALA A 125 3.93 -30.51 17.03
N ILE A 126 3.26 -29.58 17.71
CA ILE A 126 3.22 -29.52 19.18
C ILE A 126 2.48 -30.75 19.74
N GLY A 127 1.38 -31.17 19.11
CA GLY A 127 0.69 -32.41 19.49
C GLY A 127 1.58 -33.65 19.38
N TRP A 128 2.41 -33.72 18.33
CA TRP A 128 3.33 -34.84 18.12
C TRP A 128 4.44 -34.91 19.17
N THR A 129 4.89 -33.76 19.70
CA THR A 129 5.88 -33.75 20.80
C THR A 129 5.31 -34.27 22.11
N TRP A 130 4.00 -34.11 22.34
CA TRP A 130 3.31 -34.61 23.52
C TRP A 130 2.94 -36.10 23.40
N ILE A 131 2.57 -36.56 22.19
CA ILE A 131 2.24 -37.96 21.94
C ILE A 131 3.50 -38.85 21.83
N GLY A 132 4.63 -38.30 21.36
CA GLY A 132 5.91 -38.99 21.23
C GLY A 132 6.88 -38.81 22.41
N GLY A 133 6.56 -37.91 23.35
CA GLY A 133 7.41 -37.55 24.50
C GLY A 133 7.18 -38.39 25.76
N GLY A 134 6.32 -39.41 25.70
CA GLY A 134 6.17 -40.39 26.76
C GLY A 134 7.19 -41.52 26.61
N SER A 135 8.36 -41.38 27.24
CA SER A 135 9.41 -42.40 27.46
C SER A 135 10.67 -42.30 26.58
N ALA A 136 11.55 -41.36 26.91
CA ALA A 136 12.98 -41.62 26.85
C ALA A 136 13.60 -41.20 28.19
N ALA A 137 13.82 -42.19 29.06
CA ALA A 137 14.55 -42.05 30.31
C ALA A 137 15.94 -41.42 30.06
N PRO A 138 16.57 -40.75 31.06
CA PRO A 138 17.90 -40.20 30.90
C PRO A 138 18.91 -41.35 30.79
N ALA A 139 19.23 -41.75 29.56
CA ALA A 139 20.27 -42.72 29.29
C ALA A 139 21.64 -42.04 29.41
N GLY A 140 22.24 -42.15 30.59
CA GLY A 140 23.67 -42.36 30.76
C GLY A 140 24.61 -41.20 30.42
N ALA A 141 24.86 -40.34 31.39
CA ALA A 141 26.19 -39.77 31.59
C ALA A 141 26.67 -40.20 32.99
N GLN A 142 27.18 -41.44 33.10
CA GLN A 142 27.93 -41.89 34.28
C GLN A 142 29.23 -41.09 34.35
N LEU A 143 29.31 -40.12 35.25
CA LEU A 143 30.57 -39.49 35.64
C LEU A 143 31.25 -40.39 36.69
N ALA A 144 32.51 -40.71 36.37
CA ALA A 144 33.48 -41.51 37.11
C ALA A 144 33.31 -41.56 38.65
N GLN A 145 33.10 -42.76 39.17
CA GLN A 145 33.22 -43.07 40.59
C GLN A 145 34.70 -43.36 40.88
N GLN A 146 35.42 -42.43 41.53
CA GLN A 146 36.77 -42.68 42.02
C GLN A 146 36.73 -43.73 43.15
N GLN A 147 37.33 -44.89 42.94
CA GLN A 147 37.73 -45.80 44.01
C GLN A 147 39.07 -45.35 44.57
N ALA A 148 39.10 -44.99 45.85
CA ALA A 148 40.32 -44.87 46.64
C ALA A 148 40.67 -46.23 47.27
N PRO A 149 41.91 -46.71 47.19
CA PRO A 149 42.38 -47.83 48.01
C PRO A 149 43.09 -47.34 49.28
N ALA A 150 43.13 -48.25 50.25
CA ALA A 150 43.54 -48.13 51.65
C ALA A 150 44.99 -47.71 51.91
#